data_AF-A0A1I4C970-F1
#
_entry.id   AF-A0A1I4C970-F1
#
_cell.length_a   1.000
_cell.length_b   1.000
_cell.length_c   1.000
_cell.angle_alpha   90.00
_cell.angle_beta   90.00
_cell.angle_gamma   90.00
#
_symmetry.space_group_name_H-M   'P 1'
#
loop_
_entity.id
_entity.type
_entity.pdbx_description
1 polymer ?
#
loop_
_entity_poly.entity_id
_entity_poly.type
_entity_poly.pdbx_seq_one_letter_code
_entity_poly.pdbx_strand_id
1 'polypeptide(L)'
;MASRPRTGPIDQWMDDSRSNNVKKEHVIGTLCMTVLLALSPLVAMADQSEEETPKEEQEFKRNEPPVPEAVKQHLAYVEDLDKRYPDTSKVDPERFMAEEGEKAALIYCRALGFDGPCEPAKEGQSAQARSGFVAMSVERAAAKVGRYGWFDWLFNLLYSVGVIPDKASCPSPHVLVQMHMDDEDRRNANSRWGWIGATVSNSNTTWRFCRLSWDASFAFKPLANWGNQYDYAVQNLGMFCPPGSRRVLRRHDNEDWANANWSSGGVFPSFNLGGNWWTYTCQYDGGTPTPLMSSFPTLGFGYGVFSPTNLPWPYALANGYVYQDDEDFLNLNFWIGSPDAVMGGGNNTWRGLSRVK
;
A
#
# COMPACT_ATOMS: atom_id res chain seq x y z
N MET A 1 -20.88 -54.04 33.57
CA MET A 1 -21.79 -52.88 33.79
C MET A 1 -21.04 -51.63 33.37
N ALA A 2 -21.33 -51.10 32.18
CA ALA A 2 -20.88 -49.78 31.75
C ALA A 2 -21.88 -49.27 30.70
N SER A 3 -22.48 -48.14 31.02
CA SER A 3 -23.66 -47.54 30.39
C SER A 3 -23.29 -46.74 29.13
N ARG A 4 -24.12 -46.88 28.09
CA ARG A 4 -24.15 -45.99 26.92
C ARG A 4 -24.93 -44.71 27.24
N PRO A 5 -24.56 -43.53 26.70
CA PRO A 5 -25.44 -42.39 26.70
C PRO A 5 -26.43 -42.45 25.52
N ARG A 6 -27.69 -42.06 25.81
CA ARG A 6 -28.81 -41.92 24.88
C ARG A 6 -28.72 -40.58 24.16
N THR A 7 -28.91 -40.61 22.84
CA THR A 7 -29.28 -39.46 22.01
C THR A 7 -30.78 -39.22 22.13
N GLY A 8 -31.19 -38.03 22.55
CA GLY A 8 -32.59 -37.57 22.52
C GLY A 8 -32.89 -36.77 21.24
N PRO A 9 -34.16 -36.73 20.78
CA PRO A 9 -34.56 -36.04 19.56
C PRO A 9 -34.88 -34.56 19.83
N ILE A 10 -34.58 -33.71 18.86
CA ILE A 10 -35.02 -32.31 18.81
C ILE A 10 -36.18 -32.27 17.82
N ASP A 11 -37.38 -32.02 18.34
CA ASP A 11 -38.58 -31.72 17.56
C ASP A 11 -39.00 -30.26 17.80
N GLN A 12 -39.26 -29.62 16.66
CA GLN A 12 -40.29 -28.61 16.38
C GLN A 12 -40.19 -27.16 16.90
N TRP A 13 -40.83 -26.32 16.08
CA TRP A 13 -41.38 -24.97 16.28
C TRP A 13 -40.53 -23.80 15.74
N MET A 14 -40.85 -23.36 14.51
CA MET A 14 -41.57 -22.09 14.34
C MET A 14 -42.08 -21.91 12.90
N ASP A 15 -43.41 -21.82 12.82
CA ASP A 15 -44.22 -21.42 11.68
C ASP A 15 -44.34 -19.88 11.60
N ASP A 16 -44.54 -19.41 10.37
CA ASP A 16 -45.32 -18.25 9.94
C ASP A 16 -45.26 -16.90 10.71
N SER A 17 -44.75 -15.87 10.01
CA SER A 17 -45.40 -14.54 10.06
C SER A 17 -45.16 -13.68 8.80
N ARG A 18 -46.20 -13.68 7.96
CA ARG A 18 -46.91 -12.50 7.42
C ARG A 18 -46.11 -11.39 6.73
N SER A 19 -46.27 -11.36 5.41
CA SER A 19 -46.17 -10.17 4.57
C SER A 19 -47.20 -9.11 4.97
N ASN A 20 -46.75 -7.90 5.30
CA ASN A 20 -47.61 -6.72 5.35
C ASN A 20 -47.25 -5.77 4.20
N ASN A 21 -48.13 -5.75 3.21
CA ASN A 21 -48.26 -4.68 2.23
C ASN A 21 -48.72 -3.41 2.94
N VAL A 22 -47.90 -2.36 2.92
CA VAL A 22 -48.34 -0.99 3.23
C VAL A 22 -48.08 -0.13 2.01
N LYS A 23 -49.18 0.25 1.35
CA LYS A 23 -49.25 1.33 0.37
C LYS A 23 -48.76 2.62 1.03
N LYS A 24 -47.74 3.26 0.47
CA LYS A 24 -47.42 4.67 0.76
C LYS A 24 -47.86 5.53 -0.40
N GLU A 25 -48.77 6.45 -0.08
CA GLU A 25 -49.30 7.47 -0.95
C GLU A 25 -48.22 8.50 -1.31
N HIS A 26 -48.27 8.95 -2.56
CA HIS A 26 -47.50 10.07 -3.07
C HIS A 26 -47.99 11.38 -2.46
N VAL A 27 -47.07 12.14 -1.86
CA VAL A 27 -47.21 13.59 -1.71
C VAL A 27 -46.07 14.24 -2.48
N ILE A 28 -46.44 14.89 -3.58
CA ILE A 28 -45.59 15.71 -4.43
C ILE A 28 -45.38 17.03 -3.69
N GLY A 29 -44.17 17.24 -3.18
CA GLY A 29 -43.71 18.49 -2.58
C GLY A 29 -42.53 19.02 -3.36
N THR A 30 -42.82 19.85 -4.37
CA THR A 30 -41.84 20.62 -5.13
C THR A 30 -41.15 21.63 -4.21
N LEU A 31 -39.87 21.41 -3.89
CA LEU A 31 -38.99 22.46 -3.38
C LEU A 31 -37.75 22.55 -4.27
N CYS A 32 -37.68 23.66 -4.99
CA CYS A 32 -36.58 24.08 -5.81
C CYS A 32 -35.43 24.51 -4.89
N MET A 33 -34.36 23.72 -4.82
CA MET A 33 -33.13 24.11 -4.14
C MET A 33 -31.98 24.00 -5.15
N THR A 34 -31.70 25.14 -5.78
CA THR A 34 -30.59 25.34 -6.70
C THR A 34 -29.29 25.31 -5.88
N VAL A 35 -28.71 24.13 -5.71
CA VAL A 35 -27.34 23.99 -5.22
C VAL A 35 -26.42 24.22 -6.42
N LEU A 36 -25.78 25.39 -6.44
CA LEU A 36 -24.63 25.66 -7.29
C LEU A 36 -23.53 24.67 -6.93
N LEU A 37 -23.41 23.61 -7.74
CA LEU A 37 -22.20 22.79 -7.83
C LEU A 37 -21.06 23.68 -8.32
N ALA A 38 -20.21 24.14 -7.40
CA ALA A 38 -18.87 24.57 -7.73
C ALA A 38 -18.12 23.32 -8.21
N LEU A 39 -18.15 23.08 -9.52
CA LEU A 39 -17.30 22.12 -10.19
C LEU A 39 -15.85 22.54 -9.99
N SER A 40 -15.11 21.78 -9.19
CA SER A 40 -13.68 21.93 -9.02
C SER A 40 -12.99 21.83 -10.39
N PRO A 41 -12.20 22.82 -10.82
CA PRO A 41 -11.55 22.84 -12.14
C PRO A 41 -10.31 21.92 -12.24
N LEU A 42 -10.17 20.91 -11.36
CA LEU A 42 -8.92 20.15 -11.19
C LEU A 42 -8.71 18.99 -12.20
N VAL A 43 -9.63 18.75 -13.13
CA VAL A 43 -9.56 17.56 -14.01
C VAL A 43 -9.12 17.91 -15.45
N ALA A 44 -8.95 19.18 -15.81
CA ALA A 44 -8.80 19.60 -17.22
C ALA A 44 -7.38 20.02 -17.66
N MET A 45 -6.32 19.67 -16.92
CA MET A 45 -4.96 20.18 -17.19
C MET A 45 -3.96 19.17 -17.76
N ALA A 46 -4.30 17.87 -17.89
CA ALA A 46 -3.33 16.83 -18.26
C ALA A 46 -3.30 16.44 -19.76
N ASP A 47 -4.38 16.62 -20.52
CA ASP A 47 -4.47 16.08 -21.90
C ASP A 47 -3.69 16.89 -22.98
N GLN A 48 -2.91 17.92 -22.61
CA GLN A 48 -2.15 18.77 -23.56
C GLN A 48 -0.62 18.69 -23.41
N SER A 49 -0.10 17.76 -22.59
CA SER A 49 1.35 17.62 -22.40
C SER A 49 2.06 16.77 -23.47
N GLU A 50 1.38 15.79 -24.07
CA GLU A 50 1.99 14.82 -25.01
C GLU A 50 2.68 15.42 -26.26
N GLU A 51 2.32 16.63 -26.69
CA GLU A 51 2.81 17.23 -27.95
C GLU A 51 4.24 17.82 -27.85
N GLU A 52 4.79 18.03 -26.64
CA GLU A 52 6.13 18.63 -26.45
C GLU A 52 7.21 17.68 -25.91
N THR A 53 6.89 16.42 -25.58
CA THR A 53 7.91 15.43 -25.18
C THR A 53 8.93 15.25 -26.31
N PRO A 54 10.24 15.45 -26.09
CA PRO A 54 11.27 15.29 -27.11
C PRO A 54 11.21 13.92 -27.75
N LYS A 55 11.50 13.87 -29.06
CA LYS A 55 11.38 12.64 -29.84
C LYS A 55 12.26 11.52 -29.28
N GLU A 56 13.42 11.87 -28.74
CA GLU A 56 14.36 10.93 -28.14
C GLU A 56 13.74 10.21 -26.94
N GLU A 57 13.00 10.92 -26.09
CA GLU A 57 12.30 10.37 -24.93
C GLU A 57 11.11 9.52 -25.37
N GLN A 58 10.35 10.00 -26.35
CA GLN A 58 9.28 9.20 -26.93
C GLN A 58 9.80 7.90 -27.58
N GLU A 59 10.96 7.95 -28.24
CA GLU A 59 11.63 6.78 -28.81
C GLU A 59 12.18 5.85 -27.72
N PHE A 60 12.74 6.41 -26.65
CA PHE A 60 13.17 5.63 -25.49
C PHE A 60 11.99 4.85 -24.90
N LYS A 61 10.86 5.53 -24.64
CA LYS A 61 9.66 4.91 -24.07
C LYS A 61 9.00 3.90 -25.00
N ARG A 62 8.90 4.20 -26.30
CA ARG A 62 8.42 3.23 -27.31
C ARG A 62 9.29 1.97 -27.39
N ASN A 63 10.56 2.07 -27.04
CA ASN A 63 11.51 0.98 -27.01
C ASN A 63 11.73 0.42 -25.59
N GLU A 64 10.96 0.85 -24.59
CA GLU A 64 11.05 0.33 -23.23
C GLU A 64 10.82 -1.20 -23.29
N PRO A 65 11.74 -2.01 -22.73
CA PRO A 65 11.57 -3.44 -22.74
C PRO A 65 10.28 -3.80 -21.98
N PRO A 66 9.58 -4.86 -22.39
CA PRO A 66 8.41 -5.30 -21.65
C PRO A 66 8.79 -5.65 -20.21
N VAL A 67 7.84 -5.48 -19.29
CA VAL A 67 8.01 -5.83 -17.87
C VAL A 67 8.69 -7.20 -17.75
N PRO A 68 9.85 -7.29 -17.06
CA PRO A 68 10.61 -8.54 -16.97
C PRO A 68 9.78 -9.69 -16.40
N GLU A 69 10.04 -10.90 -16.88
CA GLU A 69 9.30 -12.10 -16.44
C GLU A 69 9.40 -12.32 -14.92
N ALA A 70 10.56 -12.02 -14.31
CA ALA A 70 10.73 -12.09 -12.86
C ALA A 70 9.79 -11.14 -12.10
N VAL A 71 9.54 -9.94 -12.63
CA VAL A 71 8.58 -8.99 -12.05
C VAL A 71 7.17 -9.54 -12.18
N LYS A 72 6.78 -10.05 -13.36
CA LYS A 72 5.46 -10.66 -13.56
C LYS A 72 5.23 -11.84 -12.60
N GLN A 73 6.23 -12.68 -12.40
CA GLN A 73 6.18 -13.78 -11.44
C GLN A 73 6.00 -13.29 -10.00
N HIS A 74 6.67 -12.20 -9.61
CA HIS A 74 6.48 -11.60 -8.30
C HIS A 74 5.07 -11.02 -8.13
N LEU A 75 4.57 -10.25 -9.09
CA LEU A 75 3.21 -9.72 -9.07
C LEU A 75 2.16 -10.85 -8.96
N ALA A 76 2.31 -11.89 -9.79
CA ALA A 76 1.42 -13.05 -9.77
C ALA A 76 1.51 -13.84 -8.46
N TYR A 77 2.70 -13.97 -7.86
CA TYR A 77 2.87 -14.64 -6.57
C TYR A 77 2.21 -13.86 -5.42
N VAL A 78 2.38 -12.55 -5.40
CA VAL A 78 1.74 -11.63 -4.44
C VAL A 78 0.22 -11.70 -4.56
N GLU A 79 -0.32 -11.71 -5.78
CA GLU A 79 -1.76 -11.87 -6.04
C GLU A 79 -2.29 -13.25 -5.61
N ASP A 80 -1.53 -14.32 -5.88
CA ASP A 80 -1.85 -15.68 -5.43
C ASP A 80 -1.89 -15.78 -3.90
N LEU A 81 -0.97 -15.14 -3.20
CA LEU A 81 -1.00 -15.05 -1.74
C LEU A 81 -2.28 -14.37 -1.23
N ASP A 82 -2.70 -13.27 -1.84
CA ASP A 82 -3.91 -12.57 -1.44
C ASP A 82 -5.17 -13.40 -1.69
N LYS A 83 -5.17 -14.24 -2.73
CA LYS A 83 -6.26 -15.21 -3.01
C LYS A 83 -6.29 -16.37 -2.01
N ARG A 84 -5.12 -16.90 -1.62
CA ARG A 84 -5.02 -18.04 -0.69
C ARG A 84 -5.22 -17.63 0.76
N TYR A 85 -4.85 -16.41 1.10
CA TYR A 85 -4.91 -15.85 2.45
C TYR A 85 -5.73 -14.55 2.49
N PRO A 86 -7.03 -14.60 2.13
CA PRO A 86 -7.89 -13.42 2.15
C PRO A 86 -8.11 -12.89 3.58
N ASP A 87 -7.94 -13.74 4.58
CA ASP A 87 -7.88 -13.39 5.99
C ASP A 87 -6.49 -13.74 6.51
N THR A 88 -5.61 -12.75 6.51
CA THR A 88 -4.20 -12.94 6.86
C THR A 88 -4.03 -13.28 8.35
N SER A 89 -5.06 -13.13 9.20
CA SER A 89 -4.99 -13.59 10.60
C SER A 89 -4.88 -15.11 10.75
N LYS A 90 -5.19 -15.85 9.68
CA LYS A 90 -5.16 -17.33 9.64
C LYS A 90 -3.87 -17.89 9.08
N VAL A 91 -2.96 -17.05 8.61
CA VAL A 91 -1.64 -17.51 8.16
C VAL A 91 -0.86 -17.95 9.40
N ASP A 92 -0.50 -19.23 9.44
CA ASP A 92 0.49 -19.75 10.38
C ASP A 92 1.88 -19.28 9.93
N PRO A 93 2.53 -18.37 10.66
CA PRO A 93 3.80 -17.78 10.25
C PRO A 93 4.93 -18.82 10.13
N GLU A 94 5.03 -19.74 11.09
CA GLU A 94 6.09 -20.74 11.09
C GLU A 94 5.92 -21.70 9.92
N ARG A 95 4.68 -22.11 9.67
CA ARG A 95 4.34 -22.96 8.53
C ARG A 95 4.59 -22.25 7.20
N PHE A 96 4.11 -21.01 7.05
CA PHE A 96 4.35 -20.22 5.84
C PHE A 96 5.84 -20.08 5.56
N MET A 97 6.61 -19.74 6.58
CA MET A 97 8.05 -19.61 6.42
C MET A 97 8.69 -20.95 6.05
N ALA A 98 8.31 -22.05 6.69
CA ALA A 98 8.86 -23.37 6.40
C ALA A 98 8.50 -23.91 5.00
N GLU A 99 7.30 -23.61 4.50
CA GLU A 99 6.78 -24.15 3.24
C GLU A 99 7.03 -23.22 2.04
N GLU A 100 7.04 -21.90 2.25
CA GLU A 100 7.01 -20.91 1.17
C GLU A 100 8.01 -19.76 1.31
N GLY A 101 8.57 -19.52 2.49
CA GLY A 101 9.38 -18.31 2.71
C GLY A 101 10.64 -18.22 1.82
N GLU A 102 11.27 -19.34 1.49
CA GLU A 102 12.38 -19.36 0.53
C GLU A 102 11.92 -18.97 -0.88
N LYS A 103 10.80 -19.54 -1.34
CA LYS A 103 10.21 -19.24 -2.64
C LYS A 103 9.84 -17.75 -2.73
N ALA A 104 9.18 -17.24 -1.69
CA ALA A 104 8.84 -15.83 -1.55
C ALA A 104 10.06 -14.91 -1.69
N ALA A 105 11.11 -15.17 -0.91
CA ALA A 105 12.33 -14.38 -0.94
C ALA A 105 13.02 -14.44 -2.30
N LEU A 106 13.18 -15.63 -2.90
CA LEU A 106 13.84 -15.79 -4.19
C LEU A 106 13.08 -15.12 -5.34
N ILE A 107 11.74 -15.20 -5.35
CA ILE A 107 10.91 -14.53 -6.35
C ILE A 107 11.11 -13.02 -6.26
N TYR A 108 11.10 -12.44 -5.05
CA TYR A 108 11.36 -11.01 -4.86
C TYR A 108 12.78 -10.62 -5.27
N CYS A 109 13.81 -11.38 -4.88
CA CYS A 109 15.18 -11.09 -5.28
C CYS A 109 15.37 -11.08 -6.80
N ARG A 110 14.72 -12.01 -7.52
CA ARG A 110 14.73 -12.01 -8.99
C ARG A 110 14.01 -10.80 -9.57
N ALA A 111 12.90 -10.35 -8.96
CA ALA A 111 12.21 -9.13 -9.38
C ALA A 111 13.10 -7.87 -9.22
N LEU A 112 14.00 -7.85 -8.23
CA LEU A 112 15.04 -6.83 -8.08
C LEU A 112 16.23 -6.99 -9.04
N GLY A 113 16.20 -8.01 -9.92
CA GLY A 113 17.24 -8.31 -10.89
C GLY A 113 18.46 -9.03 -10.31
N PHE A 114 18.34 -9.68 -9.15
CA PHE A 114 19.40 -10.56 -8.64
C PHE A 114 19.27 -11.97 -9.25
N ASP A 115 20.40 -12.56 -9.67
CA ASP A 115 20.44 -13.93 -10.21
C ASP A 115 20.25 -15.00 -9.11
N GLY A 116 20.36 -14.62 -7.84
CA GLY A 116 20.33 -15.51 -6.68
C GLY A 116 19.68 -14.88 -5.46
N PRO A 117 19.87 -15.46 -4.27
CA PRO A 117 19.33 -14.92 -3.03
C PRO A 117 19.90 -13.53 -2.74
N CYS A 118 19.07 -12.70 -2.11
CA CYS A 118 19.39 -11.36 -1.66
C CYS A 118 19.02 -11.19 -0.18
N GLU A 119 19.60 -10.19 0.46
CA GLU A 119 19.31 -9.83 1.86
C GLU A 119 19.24 -8.32 2.05
N PRO A 120 18.55 -7.82 3.08
CA PRO A 120 18.55 -6.39 3.39
C PRO A 120 19.98 -5.86 3.52
N ALA A 121 20.23 -4.71 2.90
CA ALA A 121 21.51 -4.03 2.96
C ALA A 121 21.84 -3.63 4.41
N LYS A 122 23.07 -3.93 4.85
CA LYS A 122 23.59 -3.45 6.13
C LYS A 122 24.11 -2.02 5.98
N GLU A 123 24.34 -1.36 7.11
CA GLU A 123 24.95 -0.03 7.13
C GLU A 123 26.26 -0.02 6.31
N GLY A 124 26.40 0.97 5.43
CA GLY A 124 27.55 1.09 4.52
C GLY A 124 27.45 0.34 3.18
N GLN A 125 26.40 -0.46 2.94
CA GLN A 125 26.22 -1.20 1.68
C GLN A 125 25.27 -0.51 0.67
N SER A 126 24.85 0.73 0.94
CA SER A 126 23.81 1.42 0.16
C SER A 126 24.16 1.62 -1.31
N ALA A 127 25.43 1.83 -1.66
CA ALA A 127 25.86 2.06 -3.04
C ALA A 127 25.63 0.87 -3.99
N GLN A 128 25.49 -0.34 -3.44
CA GLN A 128 25.24 -1.57 -4.19
C GLN A 128 23.81 -2.06 -4.02
N ALA A 129 23.03 -1.39 -3.17
CA ALA A 129 21.71 -1.85 -2.78
C ALA A 129 20.68 -1.54 -3.86
N ARG A 130 19.88 -2.52 -4.23
CA ARG A 130 18.69 -2.36 -5.07
C ARG A 130 17.47 -2.45 -4.17
N SER A 131 16.68 -1.37 -4.11
CA SER A 131 15.53 -1.30 -3.21
C SER A 131 15.87 -1.57 -1.71
N GLY A 132 17.11 -1.30 -1.30
CA GLY A 132 17.60 -1.60 0.04
C GLY A 132 18.04 -3.06 0.28
N PHE A 133 18.24 -3.85 -0.79
CA PHE A 133 18.74 -5.23 -0.73
C PHE A 133 20.06 -5.38 -1.50
N VAL A 134 20.89 -6.33 -1.08
CA VAL A 134 22.15 -6.71 -1.75
C VAL A 134 22.16 -8.19 -2.06
N ALA A 135 22.95 -8.60 -3.07
CA ALA A 135 23.17 -10.00 -3.37
C ALA A 135 23.83 -10.71 -2.17
N MET A 136 23.34 -11.91 -1.83
CA MET A 136 23.95 -12.73 -0.82
C MET A 136 25.24 -13.36 -1.37
N SER A 137 26.35 -13.29 -0.61
CA SER A 137 27.63 -13.89 -1.01
C SER A 137 27.49 -15.40 -1.30
N VAL A 138 28.25 -15.92 -2.26
CA VAL A 138 28.22 -17.34 -2.66
C VAL A 138 28.48 -18.26 -1.46
N GLU A 139 29.44 -17.92 -0.61
CA GLU A 139 29.79 -18.69 0.59
C GLU A 139 28.61 -18.77 1.56
N ARG A 140 27.90 -17.66 1.77
CA ARG A 140 26.72 -17.60 2.65
C ARG A 140 25.50 -18.29 2.05
N ALA A 141 25.31 -18.19 0.74
CA ALA A 141 24.30 -18.95 0.02
C ALA A 141 24.60 -20.47 0.10
N ALA A 142 25.86 -20.87 -0.08
CA ALA A 142 26.32 -22.25 -0.07
C ALA A 142 26.37 -22.89 1.33
N ALA A 143 26.62 -22.09 2.38
CA ALA A 143 26.70 -22.56 3.77
C ALA A 143 25.36 -23.06 4.34
N LYS A 144 24.31 -23.25 3.50
CA LYS A 144 22.96 -23.62 3.91
C LYS A 144 22.52 -22.82 5.14
N VAL A 145 22.74 -21.50 5.10
CA VAL A 145 22.01 -20.58 5.95
C VAL A 145 20.50 -20.62 5.61
N GLY A 146 20.09 -21.38 4.56
CA GLY A 146 19.16 -22.54 4.49
C GLY A 146 17.93 -22.70 5.39
N ARG A 147 17.71 -21.79 6.33
CA ARG A 147 16.50 -21.64 7.15
C ARG A 147 16.47 -20.35 7.97
N TYR A 148 17.54 -19.56 8.00
CA TYR A 148 17.68 -18.39 8.89
C TYR A 148 17.91 -17.09 8.12
N GLY A 149 18.64 -17.09 7.00
CA GLY A 149 19.03 -15.84 6.33
C GLY A 149 17.82 -15.07 5.77
N TRP A 150 17.03 -15.72 4.91
CA TRP A 150 15.75 -15.17 4.45
C TRP A 150 14.67 -15.26 5.52
N PHE A 151 14.75 -16.25 6.42
CA PHE A 151 13.76 -16.42 7.46
C PHE A 151 13.74 -15.26 8.42
N ASP A 152 14.91 -14.82 8.91
CA ASP A 152 15.00 -13.71 9.86
C ASP A 152 14.43 -12.43 9.26
N TRP A 153 14.83 -12.04 8.05
CA TRP A 153 14.34 -10.79 7.48
C TRP A 153 12.88 -10.90 7.04
N LEU A 154 12.46 -12.00 6.40
CA LEU A 154 11.10 -12.14 5.92
C LEU A 154 10.10 -12.35 7.07
N PHE A 155 10.49 -13.03 8.15
CA PHE A 155 9.68 -13.17 9.35
C PHE A 155 9.45 -11.81 10.01
N ASN A 156 10.51 -10.98 10.11
CA ASN A 156 10.39 -9.60 10.60
C ASN A 156 9.57 -8.70 9.66
N LEU A 157 9.49 -9.04 8.38
CA LEU A 157 8.69 -8.35 7.37
C LEU A 157 7.42 -9.14 6.99
N LEU A 158 6.90 -10.01 7.85
CA LEU A 158 5.74 -10.82 7.47
C LEU A 158 4.48 -9.95 7.37
N TYR A 159 4.31 -9.02 8.31
CA TYR A 159 3.14 -8.13 8.42
C TYR A 159 3.50 -6.66 8.65
N SER A 160 4.72 -6.27 8.30
CA SER A 160 5.21 -4.94 8.62
C SER A 160 4.51 -3.88 7.78
N VAL A 161 4.10 -2.77 8.41
CA VAL A 161 3.56 -1.60 7.71
C VAL A 161 4.38 -0.35 8.01
N GLY A 162 4.25 0.65 7.15
CA GLY A 162 4.87 1.96 7.28
C GLY A 162 3.84 3.05 7.52
N VAL A 163 4.07 3.88 8.55
CA VAL A 163 3.30 5.10 8.81
C VAL A 163 4.14 6.34 8.51
N ILE A 164 3.51 7.46 8.17
CA ILE A 164 4.21 8.70 7.82
C ILE A 164 4.56 9.45 9.11
N PRO A 165 5.83 9.59 9.50
CA PRO A 165 6.19 10.29 10.72
C PRO A 165 6.03 11.81 10.57
N ASP A 166 5.84 12.53 11.68
CA ASP A 166 5.87 14.00 11.68
C ASP A 166 7.27 14.58 11.38
N LYS A 167 8.33 13.83 11.67
CA LYS A 167 9.72 14.25 11.52
C LYS A 167 10.46 13.31 10.58
N ALA A 168 11.50 13.79 9.91
CA ALA A 168 12.35 12.98 9.03
C ALA A 168 13.28 12.00 9.78
N SER A 169 12.74 11.30 10.78
CA SER A 169 13.43 10.35 11.66
C SER A 169 12.40 9.44 12.33
N CYS A 170 12.78 8.19 12.60
CA CYS A 170 11.96 7.25 13.35
C CYS A 170 12.57 6.99 14.72
N PRO A 171 11.78 7.04 15.82
CA PRO A 171 12.29 6.64 17.12
C PRO A 171 12.53 5.13 17.14
N SER A 172 13.56 4.70 17.87
CA SER A 172 13.81 3.28 18.11
C SER A 172 12.56 2.60 18.71
N PRO A 173 12.18 1.38 18.26
CA PRO A 173 12.92 0.49 17.36
C PRO A 173 12.55 0.62 15.88
N HIS A 174 11.82 1.67 15.48
CA HIS A 174 11.31 1.81 14.13
C HIS A 174 12.42 2.22 13.14
N VAL A 175 12.33 1.72 11.92
CA VAL A 175 13.30 1.99 10.85
C VAL A 175 12.72 3.02 9.89
N LEU A 176 13.48 4.05 9.56
CA LEU A 176 13.11 5.00 8.51
C LEU A 176 13.27 4.34 7.15
N VAL A 177 12.17 4.22 6.42
CA VAL A 177 12.10 3.76 5.04
C VAL A 177 11.81 4.97 4.16
N GLN A 178 12.54 5.07 3.04
CA GLN A 178 12.35 6.16 2.09
C GLN A 178 12.17 5.59 0.69
N MET A 179 11.19 6.14 -0.03
CA MET A 179 10.91 5.85 -1.44
C MET A 179 10.93 7.18 -2.16
N HIS A 180 11.98 7.40 -2.94
CA HIS A 180 12.13 8.58 -3.78
C HIS A 180 11.62 8.28 -5.17
N MET A 181 10.68 9.09 -5.58
CA MET A 181 10.01 9.14 -6.86
C MET A 181 10.52 10.37 -7.58
N ASP A 182 11.20 10.14 -8.70
CA ASP A 182 11.55 11.14 -9.70
C ASP A 182 10.26 11.44 -10.46
N ASP A 183 9.60 12.51 -10.04
CA ASP A 183 8.35 12.95 -10.67
C ASP A 183 8.71 13.68 -11.98
N GLU A 184 7.72 14.02 -12.80
CA GLU A 184 7.93 14.63 -14.14
C GLU A 184 8.88 15.85 -14.10
N ASP A 185 9.97 15.82 -14.87
CA ASP A 185 10.93 16.93 -14.90
C ASP A 185 10.38 18.14 -15.67
N ARG A 186 9.50 17.93 -16.66
CA ARG A 186 8.99 19.01 -17.51
C ARG A 186 7.57 19.39 -17.15
N ARG A 187 7.37 20.67 -16.87
CA ARG A 187 6.05 21.21 -16.46
C ARG A 187 5.46 20.59 -15.20
N ASN A 188 6.31 19.95 -14.39
CA ASN A 188 6.00 19.42 -13.07
C ASN A 188 4.86 20.19 -12.36
N ALA A 189 3.72 19.54 -12.26
CA ALA A 189 2.50 20.03 -11.64
C ALA A 189 2.32 19.46 -10.22
N ASN A 190 3.40 19.04 -9.56
CA ASN A 190 3.34 18.60 -8.19
C ASN A 190 2.67 19.65 -7.31
N SER A 191 1.73 19.20 -6.48
CA SER A 191 1.07 20.08 -5.54
C SER A 191 0.82 19.40 -4.21
N ARG A 192 0.66 20.20 -3.18
CA ARG A 192 0.52 19.73 -1.81
C ARG A 192 -0.22 20.76 -0.98
N TRP A 193 -0.96 20.28 0.01
CA TRP A 193 -1.70 21.12 0.93
C TRP A 193 -1.79 20.47 2.30
N GLY A 194 -1.92 21.29 3.34
CA GLY A 194 -2.16 20.83 4.70
C GLY A 194 -0.99 20.03 5.28
N TRP A 195 -1.31 19.01 6.08
CA TRP A 195 -0.30 18.15 6.70
C TRP A 195 0.18 17.08 5.71
N ILE A 196 1.49 17.06 5.46
CA ILE A 196 2.15 16.02 4.64
C ILE A 196 3.20 15.21 5.41
N GLY A 197 3.27 15.40 6.74
CA GLY A 197 4.26 14.76 7.61
C GLY A 197 5.70 15.01 7.16
N ALA A 198 6.54 13.98 7.26
CA ALA A 198 7.93 13.99 6.82
C ALA A 198 8.12 13.77 5.32
N THR A 199 7.04 13.66 4.54
CA THR A 199 7.13 13.59 3.08
C THR A 199 7.75 14.88 2.55
N VAL A 200 8.71 14.75 1.65
CA VAL A 200 9.18 15.87 0.82
C VAL A 200 8.51 15.73 -0.52
N SER A 201 7.74 16.73 -0.92
CA SER A 201 7.23 16.88 -2.27
C SER A 201 7.71 18.25 -2.71
N ASN A 202 8.47 18.33 -3.80
CA ASN A 202 8.93 19.56 -4.44
C ASN A 202 8.86 19.32 -5.96
N SER A 203 9.99 19.34 -6.67
CA SER A 203 10.07 18.78 -8.02
C SER A 203 9.94 17.27 -7.98
N ASN A 204 10.49 16.61 -6.95
CA ASN A 204 10.36 15.16 -6.77
C ASN A 204 9.60 14.86 -5.49
N THR A 205 9.22 13.60 -5.31
CA THR A 205 8.54 13.16 -4.10
C THR A 205 9.32 12.08 -3.38
N THR A 206 9.72 12.37 -2.14
CA THR A 206 10.28 11.39 -1.22
C THR A 206 9.27 11.06 -0.15
N TRP A 207 8.64 9.91 -0.29
CA TRP A 207 7.83 9.30 0.75
C TRP A 207 8.72 8.77 1.86
N ARG A 208 8.36 9.09 3.11
CA ARG A 208 9.07 8.65 4.30
C ARG A 208 8.13 7.91 5.22
N PHE A 209 8.54 6.73 5.66
CA PHE A 209 7.76 5.89 6.54
C PHE A 209 8.59 5.42 7.72
N CYS A 210 7.97 5.33 8.89
CA CYS A 210 8.49 4.52 9.97
C CYS A 210 7.93 3.11 9.84
N ARG A 211 8.82 2.18 9.50
CA ARG A 211 8.51 0.76 9.47
C ARG A 211 8.27 0.27 10.90
N LEU A 212 7.08 -0.29 11.10
CA LEU A 212 6.63 -0.79 12.38
C LEU A 212 7.07 -2.25 12.57
N SER A 213 7.26 -2.64 13.83
CA SER A 213 7.38 -4.05 14.17
C SER A 213 6.08 -4.79 13.82
N TRP A 214 6.16 -6.12 13.77
CA TRP A 214 4.97 -6.95 13.62
C TRP A 214 3.87 -6.55 14.60
N ASP A 215 4.16 -6.55 15.91
CA ASP A 215 3.14 -6.29 16.94
C ASP A 215 2.46 -4.92 16.78
N ALA A 216 3.24 -3.89 16.46
CA ALA A 216 2.71 -2.54 16.23
C ALA A 216 1.86 -2.47 14.95
N SER A 217 2.20 -3.26 13.93
CA SER A 217 1.44 -3.33 12.67
C SER A 217 0.07 -3.98 12.87
N PHE A 218 -0.04 -4.99 13.74
CA PHE A 218 -1.33 -5.63 14.08
C PHE A 218 -2.29 -4.74 14.89
N ALA A 219 -1.81 -3.62 15.40
CA ALA A 219 -2.66 -2.65 16.09
C ALA A 219 -3.54 -1.85 15.11
N PHE A 220 -3.21 -1.83 13.82
CA PHE A 220 -4.00 -1.18 12.78
C PHE A 220 -5.14 -2.09 12.30
N LYS A 221 -6.35 -1.53 12.33
CA LYS A 221 -7.63 -2.19 12.07
C LYS A 221 -8.59 -1.22 11.39
N PRO A 222 -9.67 -1.67 10.74
CA PRO A 222 -10.70 -0.75 10.26
C PRO A 222 -11.23 0.14 11.37
N LEU A 223 -11.49 1.41 11.04
CA LEU A 223 -12.17 2.31 11.96
C LEU A 223 -13.60 1.81 12.22
N ALA A 224 -14.08 2.03 13.45
CA ALA A 224 -15.41 1.55 13.85
C ALA A 224 -16.57 2.20 13.07
N ASN A 225 -16.33 3.37 12.48
CA ASN A 225 -17.32 4.12 11.73
C ASN A 225 -17.35 3.68 10.27
N TRP A 226 -18.56 3.70 9.69
CA TRP A 226 -18.83 3.24 8.33
C TRP A 226 -18.71 4.36 7.30
N GLY A 227 -18.30 3.97 6.10
CA GLY A 227 -18.28 4.82 4.90
C GLY A 227 -16.88 5.29 4.53
N ASN A 228 -16.72 5.62 3.25
CA ASN A 228 -15.41 5.79 2.63
C ASN A 228 -14.59 6.96 3.22
N GLN A 229 -15.24 7.92 3.88
CA GLN A 229 -14.57 8.99 4.61
C GLN A 229 -13.79 8.51 5.85
N TYR A 230 -14.00 7.25 6.27
CA TYR A 230 -13.26 6.58 7.35
C TYR A 230 -12.29 5.52 6.84
N ASP A 231 -12.15 5.39 5.52
CA ASP A 231 -11.12 4.54 4.94
C ASP A 231 -9.74 5.14 5.23
N TYR A 232 -8.74 4.29 5.31
CA TYR A 232 -7.35 4.73 5.36
C TYR A 232 -6.45 3.64 4.82
N ALA A 233 -5.21 4.01 4.50
CA ALA A 233 -4.19 3.06 4.11
C ALA A 233 -2.85 3.38 4.75
N VAL A 234 -2.04 2.35 4.92
CA VAL A 234 -0.64 2.43 5.34
C VAL A 234 0.24 1.83 4.26
N GLN A 235 1.51 2.24 4.21
CA GLN A 235 2.46 1.65 3.28
C GLN A 235 2.65 0.18 3.64
N ASN A 236 2.45 -0.74 2.70
CA ASN A 236 2.79 -2.14 2.93
C ASN A 236 4.32 -2.27 2.90
N LEU A 237 4.89 -2.75 4.00
CA LEU A 237 6.32 -3.05 4.15
C LEU A 237 6.55 -4.53 4.51
N GLY A 238 5.57 -5.38 4.23
CA GLY A 238 5.60 -6.79 4.54
C GLY A 238 4.88 -7.68 3.54
N MET A 239 5.06 -8.99 3.71
CA MET A 239 4.53 -9.97 2.77
C MET A 239 3.00 -9.99 2.76
N PHE A 240 2.39 -9.80 3.92
CA PHE A 240 0.96 -9.74 4.12
C PHE A 240 0.55 -8.39 4.67
N CYS A 241 -0.60 -7.92 4.22
CA CYS A 241 -1.27 -6.83 4.90
C CYS A 241 -1.86 -7.32 6.25
N PRO A 242 -1.85 -6.51 7.32
CA PRO A 242 -2.41 -6.93 8.60
C PRO A 242 -3.91 -7.27 8.50
N PRO A 243 -4.44 -8.11 9.41
CA PRO A 243 -5.83 -8.54 9.33
C PRO A 243 -6.84 -7.37 9.27
N GLY A 244 -7.87 -7.53 8.45
CA GLY A 244 -8.88 -6.49 8.22
C GLY A 244 -8.46 -5.40 7.24
N SER A 245 -7.31 -5.54 6.58
CA SER A 245 -6.95 -4.75 5.41
C SER A 245 -6.85 -5.61 4.16
N ARG A 246 -6.99 -4.95 3.01
CA ARG A 246 -6.73 -5.50 1.68
C ARG A 246 -5.53 -4.82 1.05
N ARG A 247 -4.80 -5.54 0.21
CA ARG A 247 -3.67 -4.97 -0.52
C ARG A 247 -4.16 -4.18 -1.73
N VAL A 248 -3.57 -3.02 -1.97
CA VAL A 248 -3.68 -2.28 -3.23
C VAL A 248 -2.29 -2.10 -3.80
N LEU A 249 -2.14 -2.35 -5.10
CA LEU A 249 -0.92 -2.10 -5.85
C LEU A 249 -1.10 -0.88 -6.74
N ARG A 250 -0.07 -0.05 -6.80
CA ARG A 250 0.09 1.01 -7.77
C ARG A 250 1.43 0.85 -8.49
N ARG A 251 1.40 0.68 -9.81
CA ARG A 251 2.61 0.90 -10.64
C ARG A 251 2.67 2.36 -11.01
N HIS A 252 3.69 3.09 -10.59
CA HIS A 252 4.03 4.42 -11.08
C HIS A 252 5.00 4.32 -12.25
N ASP A 253 4.60 4.96 -13.35
CA ASP A 253 5.44 5.33 -14.46
C ASP A 253 6.04 6.70 -14.12
N ASN A 254 7.24 6.67 -13.54
CA ASN A 254 7.98 7.87 -13.14
C ASN A 254 8.80 8.38 -14.34
N GLU A 255 9.46 9.53 -14.17
CA GLU A 255 10.29 10.18 -15.19
C GLU A 255 11.15 9.17 -15.97
N ASP A 256 10.95 9.09 -17.29
CA ASP A 256 11.70 8.17 -18.15
C ASP A 256 13.15 8.64 -18.39
N TRP A 257 13.37 9.96 -18.48
CA TRP A 257 14.66 10.53 -18.83
C TRP A 257 15.48 10.90 -17.59
N ALA A 258 16.71 10.38 -17.49
CA ALA A 258 17.60 10.66 -16.36
C ALA A 258 17.03 10.29 -14.98
N ASN A 259 16.14 9.30 -14.95
CA ASN A 259 15.47 8.79 -13.76
C ASN A 259 16.38 8.69 -12.52
N ALA A 260 15.97 9.34 -11.45
CA ALA A 260 16.65 9.42 -10.17
C ALA A 260 15.93 8.62 -9.05
N ASN A 261 15.11 7.63 -9.38
CA ASN A 261 14.43 6.81 -8.38
C ASN A 261 15.42 6.08 -7.47
N TRP A 262 15.21 6.20 -6.15
CA TRP A 262 15.99 5.48 -5.16
C TRP A 262 15.17 5.14 -3.93
N SER A 263 15.68 4.22 -3.12
CA SER A 263 15.09 3.95 -1.81
C SER A 263 16.11 3.51 -0.77
N SER A 264 15.66 3.54 0.48
CA SER A 264 16.46 3.15 1.64
C SER A 264 15.58 2.52 2.72
N GLY A 265 16.19 1.77 3.64
CA GLY A 265 15.48 1.14 4.77
C GLY A 265 14.76 -0.19 4.45
N GLY A 266 14.77 -0.62 3.19
CA GLY A 266 14.12 -1.85 2.72
C GLY A 266 12.62 -1.63 2.49
N VAL A 267 12.21 -1.63 1.22
CA VAL A 267 10.86 -1.26 0.77
C VAL A 267 9.97 -2.45 0.41
N PHE A 268 10.45 -3.68 0.65
CA PHE A 268 9.71 -4.91 0.41
C PHE A 268 8.26 -4.83 0.93
N PRO A 269 7.23 -5.29 0.19
CA PRO A 269 7.30 -5.95 -1.11
C PRO A 269 7.34 -4.96 -2.28
N SER A 270 7.30 -3.65 -2.01
CA SER A 270 7.48 -2.63 -3.05
C SER A 270 8.89 -2.68 -3.61
N PHE A 271 9.06 -2.20 -4.83
CA PHE A 271 10.35 -2.15 -5.51
C PHE A 271 10.34 -1.11 -6.63
N ASN A 272 11.53 -0.68 -7.03
CA ASN A 272 11.73 0.09 -8.24
C ASN A 272 12.56 -0.69 -9.26
N LEU A 273 12.17 -0.66 -10.53
CA LEU A 273 12.90 -1.31 -11.62
C LEU A 273 12.64 -0.59 -12.94
N GLY A 274 13.70 -0.29 -13.69
CA GLY A 274 13.57 0.33 -15.01
C GLY A 274 12.84 1.67 -14.96
N GLY A 275 13.20 2.53 -14.02
CA GLY A 275 12.55 3.83 -13.84
C GLY A 275 11.19 3.79 -13.17
N ASN A 276 10.59 2.62 -12.98
CA ASN A 276 9.21 2.51 -12.48
C ASN A 276 9.13 2.06 -11.02
N TRP A 277 8.08 2.49 -10.33
CA TRP A 277 7.81 2.11 -8.94
C TRP A 277 6.60 1.19 -8.85
N TRP A 278 6.71 0.07 -8.15
CA TRP A 278 5.56 -0.76 -7.76
C TRP A 278 5.38 -0.60 -6.27
N THR A 279 4.35 0.12 -5.87
CA THR A 279 4.06 0.40 -4.46
C THR A 279 2.84 -0.35 -3.99
N TYR A 280 2.96 -0.98 -2.83
CA TYR A 280 1.87 -1.70 -2.20
C TYR A 280 1.38 -0.98 -0.96
N THR A 281 0.08 -0.92 -0.76
CA THR A 281 -0.53 -0.33 0.43
C THR A 281 -1.50 -1.33 1.06
N CYS A 282 -1.68 -1.22 2.37
CA CYS A 282 -2.68 -1.97 3.11
C CYS A 282 -3.84 -1.03 3.44
N GLN A 283 -4.96 -1.25 2.76
CA GLN A 283 -6.15 -0.42 2.84
C GLN A 283 -7.18 -1.03 3.78
N TYR A 284 -7.70 -0.19 4.67
CA TYR A 284 -8.70 -0.54 5.67
C TYR A 284 -9.99 0.21 5.34
N ASP A 285 -11.04 -0.55 5.02
CA ASP A 285 -12.34 0.01 4.66
C ASP A 285 -13.19 0.21 5.93
N GLY A 286 -13.68 1.44 6.15
CA GLY A 286 -14.36 1.84 7.38
C GLY A 286 -15.60 1.00 7.70
N GLY A 287 -15.69 0.48 8.93
CA GLY A 287 -16.82 -0.33 9.39
C GLY A 287 -16.78 -1.80 8.97
N THR A 288 -15.74 -2.24 8.24
CA THR A 288 -15.64 -3.64 7.77
C THR A 288 -15.62 -4.64 8.94
N PRO A 289 -16.46 -5.70 8.94
CA PRO A 289 -16.65 -6.64 10.08
C PRO A 289 -15.41 -7.48 10.44
N THR A 290 -14.44 -6.84 11.08
CA THR A 290 -13.25 -7.41 11.70
C THR A 290 -13.07 -6.73 13.06
N PRO A 291 -12.12 -7.11 13.93
CA PRO A 291 -11.87 -6.31 15.13
C PRO A 291 -11.65 -4.85 14.72
N LEU A 292 -12.55 -3.96 15.15
CA LEU A 292 -12.53 -2.54 14.81
C LEU A 292 -11.64 -1.77 15.79
N MET A 293 -11.14 -0.61 15.39
CA MET A 293 -10.52 0.35 16.31
C MET A 293 -11.35 1.63 16.45
N SER A 294 -11.47 2.11 17.70
CA SER A 294 -12.14 3.38 18.02
C SER A 294 -11.21 4.59 17.91
N SER A 295 -9.90 4.36 17.82
CA SER A 295 -8.87 5.37 17.58
C SER A 295 -7.61 4.70 17.02
N PHE A 296 -6.77 5.46 16.33
CA PHE A 296 -5.47 4.97 15.87
C PHE A 296 -4.56 4.55 17.06
N PRO A 297 -3.64 3.58 16.88
CA PRO A 297 -2.75 3.14 17.94
C PRO A 297 -1.76 4.24 18.39
N THR A 298 -1.31 4.20 19.63
CA THR A 298 -0.27 5.12 20.12
C THR A 298 1.10 4.47 19.91
N LEU A 299 1.93 5.06 19.03
CA LEU A 299 3.27 4.55 18.71
C LEU A 299 4.41 5.24 19.49
N GLY A 300 4.08 6.22 20.34
CA GLY A 300 5.06 6.99 21.10
C GLY A 300 5.67 8.17 20.34
N PHE A 301 5.19 8.47 19.14
CA PHE A 301 5.55 9.65 18.34
C PHE A 301 4.35 10.10 17.47
N GLY A 302 4.41 11.33 16.97
CA GLY A 302 3.42 11.88 16.06
C GLY A 302 3.57 11.29 14.65
N TYR A 303 2.46 10.84 14.08
CA TYR A 303 2.43 10.19 12.78
C TYR A 303 1.08 10.35 12.09
N GLY A 304 1.03 10.00 10.82
CA GLY A 304 -0.18 9.88 10.03
C GLY A 304 -0.17 8.73 9.05
N VAL A 305 -1.25 8.67 8.29
CA VAL A 305 -1.58 7.61 7.35
C VAL A 305 -2.04 8.23 6.03
N PHE A 306 -2.18 7.41 4.99
CA PHE A 306 -2.97 7.81 3.84
C PHE A 306 -4.45 7.74 4.20
N SER A 307 -5.23 8.73 3.80
CA SER A 307 -6.66 8.83 4.13
C SER A 307 -7.36 9.84 3.22
N PRO A 308 -8.70 9.85 3.15
CA PRO A 308 -9.43 10.93 2.52
C PRO A 308 -9.08 12.28 3.17
N THR A 309 -9.02 13.35 2.38
CA THR A 309 -8.74 14.72 2.89
C THR A 309 -9.79 15.25 3.87
N ASN A 310 -10.92 14.56 3.99
CA ASN A 310 -12.01 14.87 4.90
C ASN A 310 -12.19 13.83 6.01
N LEU A 311 -11.16 13.03 6.34
CA LEU A 311 -11.19 12.14 7.52
C LEU A 311 -11.58 12.97 8.76
N PRO A 312 -12.69 12.61 9.44
CA PRO A 312 -13.28 13.50 10.44
C PRO A 312 -12.58 13.42 11.80
N TRP A 313 -12.76 14.46 12.61
CA TRP A 313 -12.46 14.41 14.03
C TRP A 313 -13.35 13.35 14.73
N PRO A 314 -12.83 12.57 15.70
CA PRO A 314 -11.53 12.67 16.35
C PRO A 314 -10.40 11.85 15.68
N TYR A 315 -10.62 11.27 14.50
CA TYR A 315 -9.64 10.39 13.85
C TYR A 315 -8.48 11.17 13.21
N ALA A 316 -8.76 12.33 12.63
CA ALA A 316 -7.74 13.22 12.08
C ALA A 316 -7.51 14.44 12.99
N LEU A 317 -6.24 14.71 13.27
CA LEU A 317 -5.78 15.95 13.92
C LEU A 317 -5.46 17.04 12.90
N ALA A 318 -5.07 16.65 11.69
CA ALA A 318 -4.86 17.52 10.55
C ALA A 318 -5.01 16.69 9.27
N ASN A 319 -5.47 17.32 8.20
CA ASN A 319 -5.57 16.70 6.87
C ASN A 319 -4.63 17.39 5.90
N GLY A 320 -4.30 16.70 4.82
CA GLY A 320 -3.50 17.20 3.73
C GLY A 320 -3.57 16.29 2.51
N TYR A 321 -2.82 16.64 1.48
CA TYR A 321 -2.63 15.78 0.33
C TYR A 321 -1.28 16.05 -0.33
N VAL A 322 -0.84 15.07 -1.12
CA VAL A 322 0.21 15.23 -2.12
C VAL A 322 -0.37 14.78 -3.46
N TYR A 323 -0.15 15.60 -4.47
CA TYR A 323 -0.39 15.32 -5.87
C TYR A 323 0.96 15.21 -6.55
N GLN A 324 1.23 14.04 -7.12
CA GLN A 324 2.42 13.75 -7.92
C GLN A 324 2.04 13.82 -9.39
N ASP A 325 2.76 14.66 -10.11
CA ASP A 325 2.79 14.70 -11.56
C ASP A 325 3.74 13.57 -12.00
N ASP A 326 3.15 12.45 -12.41
CA ASP A 326 3.93 11.32 -12.91
C ASP A 326 4.22 11.57 -14.42
N GLU A 327 4.79 10.61 -15.15
CA GLU A 327 5.19 10.77 -16.56
C GLU A 327 4.06 11.28 -17.47
N ASP A 328 4.33 12.31 -18.27
CA ASP A 328 3.36 12.92 -19.20
C ASP A 328 3.11 12.04 -20.45
N PHE A 329 4.11 11.29 -20.93
CA PHE A 329 4.05 10.56 -22.20
C PHE A 329 3.99 9.03 -22.05
N LEU A 330 3.04 8.39 -22.76
CA LEU A 330 2.85 6.92 -22.73
C LEU A 330 2.74 6.35 -21.32
N ASN A 331 2.08 7.09 -20.44
CA ASN A 331 1.98 6.76 -19.04
C ASN A 331 1.34 5.37 -18.81
N LEU A 332 2.14 4.43 -18.32
CA LEU A 332 1.74 3.03 -18.06
C LEU A 332 1.25 2.80 -16.62
N ASN A 333 0.73 3.86 -16.02
CA ASN A 333 0.14 3.87 -14.71
C ASN A 333 -1.08 2.96 -14.60
N PHE A 334 -1.10 2.10 -13.58
CA PHE A 334 -2.27 1.32 -13.24
C PHE A 334 -2.39 1.00 -11.76
N TRP A 335 -3.62 0.65 -11.37
CA TRP A 335 -3.98 0.13 -10.06
C TRP A 335 -4.39 -1.34 -10.16
N ILE A 336 -4.02 -2.15 -9.16
CA ILE A 336 -4.69 -3.42 -8.88
C ILE A 336 -5.33 -3.30 -7.50
N GLY A 337 -6.66 -3.46 -7.46
CA GLY A 337 -7.49 -3.06 -6.34
C GLY A 337 -7.95 -1.60 -6.44
N SER A 338 -8.98 -1.22 -5.67
CA SER A 338 -9.49 0.16 -5.61
C SER A 338 -8.85 0.93 -4.46
N PRO A 339 -8.17 2.07 -4.67
CA PRO A 339 -7.70 2.92 -3.58
C PRO A 339 -8.81 3.76 -2.91
N ASP A 340 -10.06 3.66 -3.40
CA ASP A 340 -11.25 4.41 -2.95
C ASP A 340 -11.00 5.93 -2.82
N ALA A 341 -11.39 6.53 -1.70
CA ALA A 341 -11.22 7.97 -1.45
C ALA A 341 -9.85 8.31 -0.83
N VAL A 342 -9.00 7.31 -0.58
CA VAL A 342 -7.71 7.46 0.09
C VAL A 342 -6.64 7.96 -0.89
N MET A 343 -6.64 7.39 -2.10
CA MET A 343 -5.74 7.75 -3.20
C MET A 343 -6.49 7.61 -4.51
N GLY A 344 -5.99 8.21 -5.57
CA GLY A 344 -6.56 8.07 -6.89
C GLY A 344 -5.65 8.64 -7.95
N GLY A 345 -6.06 8.47 -9.21
CA GLY A 345 -5.27 8.92 -10.34
C GLY A 345 -5.25 7.94 -11.49
N GLY A 346 -5.09 8.49 -12.69
CA GLY A 346 -4.70 7.76 -13.90
C GLY A 346 -3.25 8.11 -14.20
N ASN A 347 -3.05 9.14 -15.02
CA ASN A 347 -1.72 9.64 -15.37
C ASN A 347 -1.01 10.22 -14.14
N ASN A 348 -1.64 11.10 -13.38
CA ASN A 348 -1.05 11.64 -12.16
C ASN A 348 -1.60 10.98 -10.91
N THR A 349 -0.83 10.97 -9.82
CA THR A 349 -1.26 10.34 -8.58
C THR A 349 -1.57 11.34 -7.48
N TRP A 350 -2.82 11.33 -7.03
CA TRP A 350 -3.25 12.02 -5.82
C TRP A 350 -3.29 11.07 -4.62
N ARG A 351 -2.78 11.52 -3.47
CA ARG A 351 -2.89 10.81 -2.18
C ARG A 351 -3.31 11.76 -1.08
N GLY A 352 -4.43 11.47 -0.43
CA GLY A 352 -4.84 12.17 0.77
C GLY A 352 -4.07 11.66 1.99
N LEU A 353 -3.87 12.55 2.97
CA LEU A 353 -3.06 12.33 4.15
C LEU A 353 -3.79 12.87 5.38
N SER A 354 -3.68 12.16 6.50
CA SER A 354 -4.13 12.65 7.80
C SER A 354 -3.11 12.37 8.88
N ARG A 355 -2.83 13.40 9.69
CA ARG A 355 -2.15 13.23 10.97
C ARG A 355 -3.13 12.61 11.96
N VAL A 356 -2.76 11.53 12.62
CA VAL A 356 -3.66 10.77 13.49
C VAL A 356 -3.20 10.71 14.95
N LYS A 357 -1.94 11.09 15.24
CA LYS A 357 -1.36 11.18 16.58
C LYS A 357 -0.41 12.35 16.77
#